data_AF-A0A3S4JBQ3-F1
#
_entry.id   AF-A0A3S4JBQ3-F1
#
_cell.length_a   1.000
_cell.length_b   1.000
_cell.length_c   1.000
_cell.angle_alpha   90.00
_cell.angle_beta   90.00
_cell.angle_gamma   90.00
#
_symmetry.space_group_name_H-M   'P 1'
#
loop_
_entity.id
_entity.type
_entity.pdbx_description
1 polymer ?
#
loop_
_entity_poly.entity_id
_entity_poly.type
_entity_poly.pdbx_seq_one_letter_code
_entity_poly.pdbx_strand_id
1 'polypeptide(L)'
;MIVVELIIVLLAIFLGARLGGIGIGFAGGLGVLVLAAIGVKPGTIPFDVISIIMAVIAAISAMQVAGGSGLFGKPDGKTAA
;
A
#
# COMPACT_ATOMS: atom_id res chain seq x y z
N MET A 1 17.00 -10.25 18.56
CA MET A 1 16.45 -10.55 17.23
C MET A 1 15.17 -9.74 16.98
N ILE A 2 14.15 -9.87 17.83
CA ILE A 2 12.85 -9.16 17.68
C ILE A 2 12.96 -7.63 17.50
N VAL A 3 13.88 -6.96 18.21
CA VAL A 3 14.04 -5.50 18.15
C VAL A 3 14.48 -5.03 16.76
N VAL A 4 15.35 -5.80 16.09
CA VAL A 4 15.85 -5.45 14.76
C VAL A 4 14.76 -5.65 13.71
N GLU A 5 14.01 -6.75 13.80
CA GLU A 5 12.85 -7.02 12.93
C GLU A 5 11.79 -5.92 13.10
N LEU A 6 11.52 -5.50 14.33
CA LEU A 6 10.58 -4.42 14.62
C LEU A 6 11.02 -3.09 14.01
N ILE A 7 12.31 -2.75 14.08
CA ILE A 7 12.86 -1.56 13.45
C ILE A 7 12.66 -1.62 11.92
N ILE A 8 12.95 -2.77 11.29
CA ILE A 8 12.81 -2.93 9.85
C ILE A 8 11.34 -2.80 9.42
N VAL A 9 10.42 -3.45 10.14
CA VAL A 9 8.98 -3.37 9.86
C VAL A 9 8.47 -1.94 10.06
N LEU A 10 8.88 -1.26 11.13
CA LEU A 10 8.50 0.14 11.37
C LEU A 10 9.01 1.06 10.27
N LEU A 11 10.26 0.89 9.83
CA LEU A 11 10.83 1.65 8.72
C LEU A 11 10.08 1.38 7.41
N ALA A 12 9.74 0.12 7.12
CA ALA A 12 8.98 -0.25 5.93
C ALA A 12 7.56 0.36 5.93
N ILE A 13 6.87 0.33 7.07
CA ILE A 13 5.54 0.96 7.24
C ILE A 13 5.65 2.47 7.11
N PHE A 14 6.63 3.10 7.76
CA PHE A 14 6.82 4.55 7.70
C PHE A 14 7.08 5.03 6.26
N LEU A 15 7.95 4.33 5.52
CA LEU A 15 8.19 4.62 4.10
C LEU A 15 6.94 4.41 3.25
N GLY A 16 6.26 3.27 3.42
CA GLY A 16 5.05 2.94 2.66
C GLY A 16 3.90 3.90 2.90
N ALA A 17 3.67 4.29 4.16
CA ALA A 17 2.64 5.26 4.54
C ALA A 17 2.94 6.66 3.99
N ARG A 18 4.23 7.04 3.87
CA ARG A 18 4.61 8.34 3.30
C ARG A 18 4.44 8.40 1.78
N LEU A 19 4.70 7.30 1.07
CA LEU A 19 4.56 7.19 -0.37
C LEU A 19 3.08 7.10 -0.81
N GLY A 20 2.23 6.44 -0.01
CA GLY A 20 0.79 6.31 -0.29
C GLY A 20 0.48 5.54 -1.59
N GLY A 21 -0.81 5.30 -1.83
CA GLY A 21 -1.30 4.65 -3.06
C GLY A 21 -0.56 3.34 -3.39
N ILE A 22 -0.03 3.23 -4.61
CA ILE A 22 0.71 2.03 -5.07
C ILE A 22 2.03 1.78 -4.34
N GLY A 23 2.64 2.81 -3.75
CA GLY A 23 3.91 2.70 -3.05
C GLY A 23 3.83 1.86 -1.76
N ILE A 24 2.64 1.77 -1.14
CA ILE A 24 2.47 1.01 0.10
C ILE A 24 2.58 -0.50 -0.12
N GLY A 25 2.13 -1.00 -1.27
CA GLY A 25 2.25 -2.40 -1.66
C GLY A 25 3.71 -2.81 -1.89
N PHE A 26 4.47 -1.95 -2.58
CA PHE A 26 5.91 -2.16 -2.79
C PHE A 26 6.71 -2.09 -1.49
N ALA A 27 6.42 -1.12 -0.61
CA ALA A 27 7.10 -0.99 0.67
C ALA A 27 6.87 -2.22 1.58
N GLY A 28 5.65 -2.76 1.58
CA GLY A 28 5.33 -4.01 2.30
C GLY A 28 6.10 -5.21 1.76
N GLY A 29 6.10 -5.41 0.44
CA GLY A 29 6.85 -6.50 -0.20
C GLY A 29 8.36 -6.40 0.02
N LEU A 30 8.92 -5.18 -0.09
CA LEU A 30 10.34 -4.93 0.13
C LEU A 30 10.73 -5.15 1.60
N GLY A 31 9.88 -4.78 2.55
CA GLY A 31 10.08 -5.09 3.98
C GLY A 31 10.16 -6.60 4.23
N VAL A 32 9.27 -7.39 3.62
CA VAL A 32 9.30 -8.87 3.73
C VAL A 32 10.58 -9.45 3.12
N LEU A 33 11.04 -8.94 1.97
CA LEU A 33 12.30 -9.36 1.36
C LEU A 33 13.51 -9.08 2.26
N VAL A 34 13.55 -7.93 2.92
CA VAL A 34 14.62 -7.58 3.87
C VAL A 34 14.59 -8.51 5.09
N LEU A 35 13.41 -8.83 5.63
CA LEU A 35 13.29 -9.81 6.72
C LEU A 35 13.73 -11.22 6.29
N ALA A 36 13.40 -11.63 5.06
CA ALA A 36 13.83 -12.92 4.53
C ALA A 36 15.35 -13.02 4.35
N ALA A 37 16.01 -11.93 3.92
CA ALA A 37 17.45 -11.86 3.72
C ALA A 37 18.25 -12.00 5.03
N ILE A 38 17.69 -11.59 6.17
CA ILE A 38 18.31 -11.76 7.49
C ILE A 38 18.00 -13.12 8.15
N GLY A 39 17.35 -14.04 7.44
CA GLY A 39 17.14 -15.43 7.86
C GLY A 39 15.77 -15.74 8.47
N VAL A 40 14.82 -14.79 8.44
CA VAL A 40 13.43 -15.06 8.85
C VAL A 40 12.76 -15.90 7.78
N LYS A 41 12.32 -17.11 8.12
CA LYS A 41 11.63 -18.00 7.17
C LYS A 41 10.27 -17.40 6.77
N PRO A 42 10.06 -17.10 5.48
CA PRO A 42 8.73 -16.74 5.00
C PRO A 42 7.81 -17.96 5.15
N GLY A 43 6.58 -17.73 5.57
CA GLY A 43 5.54 -18.76 5.54
C GLY A 43 5.01 -19.03 4.13
N THR A 44 3.92 -19.78 4.03
CA THR A 44 3.20 -19.96 2.76
C THR A 44 2.75 -18.59 2.24
N ILE A 45 3.15 -18.26 1.00
CA ILE A 45 2.84 -16.98 0.37
C ILE A 45 1.42 -17.06 -0.24
N PRO A 46 0.45 -16.28 0.26
CA PRO A 46 -0.91 -16.30 -0.27
C PRO A 46 -1.02 -15.37 -1.49
N PHE A 47 -0.71 -15.89 -2.68
CA PHE A 47 -0.75 -15.12 -3.92
C PHE A 47 -2.13 -14.53 -4.24
N ASP A 48 -3.21 -15.23 -3.87
CA ASP A 48 -4.58 -14.73 -4.04
C ASP A 48 -4.82 -13.44 -3.24
N VAL A 49 -4.33 -13.40 -2.00
CA VAL A 49 -4.51 -12.23 -1.13
C VAL A 49 -3.67 -11.05 -1.64
N ILE A 50 -2.42 -11.30 -2.04
CA ILE A 50 -1.52 -10.27 -2.56
C ILE A 50 -2.07 -9.67 -3.86
N SER A 51 -2.56 -10.50 -4.78
CA SER A 51 -3.13 -10.04 -6.04
C SER A 51 -4.41 -9.22 -5.85
N ILE A 52 -5.28 -9.60 -4.92
CA ILE A 52 -6.47 -8.81 -4.55
C ILE A 52 -6.05 -7.44 -3.99
N ILE A 53 -5.10 -7.39 -3.06
CA ILE A 53 -4.60 -6.14 -2.49
C ILE A 53 -4.01 -5.25 -3.58
N MET A 54 -3.20 -5.80 -4.48
CA MET A 54 -2.62 -5.05 -5.60
C MET A 54 -3.68 -4.52 -6.56
N ALA A 55 -4.70 -5.31 -6.89
CA ALA A 55 -5.82 -4.88 -7.72
C ALA A 55 -6.58 -3.71 -7.08
N VAL A 56 -6.89 -3.80 -5.78
CA VAL A 56 -7.57 -2.74 -5.04
C VAL A 56 -6.72 -1.48 -4.95
N ILE A 57 -5.42 -1.59 -4.62
CA ILE A 57 -4.51 -0.44 -4.56
C ILE A 57 -4.39 0.24 -5.92
N ALA A 58 -4.29 -0.53 -7.01
CA ALA A 58 -4.27 0.00 -8.37
C ALA A 58 -5.58 0.73 -8.71
N ALA A 59 -6.73 0.15 -8.36
CA ALA A 59 -8.03 0.79 -8.54
C ALA A 59 -8.16 2.10 -7.75
N ILE A 60 -7.77 2.12 -6.46
CA ILE A 60 -7.79 3.33 -5.62
C ILE A 60 -6.80 4.37 -6.17
N SER A 61 -5.63 3.96 -6.64
CA SER A 61 -4.66 4.88 -7.26
C SER A 61 -5.21 5.49 -8.55
N ALA A 62 -5.90 4.70 -9.39
CA ALA A 62 -6.59 5.20 -10.56
C ALA A 62 -7.73 6.17 -10.20
N MET A 63 -8.52 5.88 -9.16
CA MET A 63 -9.58 6.78 -8.67
C MET A 63 -9.05 8.09 -8.10
N GLN A 64 -7.89 8.06 -7.41
CA GLN A 64 -7.23 9.27 -6.92
C GLN A 64 -6.79 10.19 -8.07
N VAL A 65 -6.33 9.62 -9.19
CA VAL A 65 -5.93 10.37 -10.40
C VAL A 65 -7.14 10.84 -11.22
N ALA A 66 -8.22 10.06 -11.28
CA ALA A 66 -9.45 10.38 -12.01
C ALA A 66 -10.36 11.42 -11.32
N GLY A 67 -9.95 11.99 -10.18
CA GLY A 67 -10.75 12.97 -9.44
C GLY A 67 -11.82 12.36 -8.51
N GLY A 68 -11.71 11.07 -8.17
CA GLY A 68 -12.64 10.37 -7.27
C GLY A 68 -12.68 10.90 -5.84
N SER A 69 -11.65 11.64 -5.40
CA SER A 69 -11.69 12.42 -4.15
C SER A 69 -12.64 13.63 -4.23
N GLY A 70 -13.00 14.08 -5.43
CA GLY A 70 -13.92 15.19 -5.67
C GLY A 70 -15.38 14.78 -5.87
N LEU A 71 -15.65 13.61 -6.46
CA LEU A 71 -17.01 13.22 -6.84
C LEU A 71 -17.90 12.82 -5.64
N PHE A 72 -17.31 12.32 -4.55
CA PHE A 72 -18.05 11.93 -3.34
C PHE A 72 -18.25 13.09 -2.33
N GLY A 73 -17.77 14.30 -2.66
CA GLY A 73 -17.66 15.42 -1.69
C GLY A 73 -18.19 16.78 -2.13
N LYS A 74 -18.80 16.93 -3.30
CA LYS A 74 -19.47 18.17 -3.70
C LYS A 74 -20.85 17.88 -4.31
N PRO A 75 -21.94 18.48 -3.77
CA PRO A 75 -23.05 18.85 -4.63
C PRO A 75 -22.51 19.88 -5.62
N ASP A 76 -22.31 19.48 -6.87
CA ASP A 76 -21.84 20.35 -7.94
C ASP A 76 -22.91 21.43 -8.24
N GLY A 77 -22.72 22.61 -7.64
CA GLY A 77 -23.46 23.83 -7.98
C GLY A 77 -23.06 24.44 -9.33
N LYS A 78 -22.54 23.65 -10.28
CA LYS A 78 -22.03 24.14 -11.58
C LYS A 78 -22.64 23.44 -12.80
N THR A 79 -23.80 22.81 -12.65
CA THR A 79 -24.66 22.36 -13.75
C THR A 79 -25.84 23.31 -14.01
N ALA A 80 -25.88 24.47 -13.33
CA ALA A 80 -26.91 25.51 -13.55
C ALA A 80 -26.26 26.83 -13.98
N ALA A 81 -25.65 26.86 -15.17
CA ALA A 81 -25.37 28.08 -15.93
C ALA A 81 -25.18 27.72 -17.40
#